data_AF-A0A0D6KR82-F1
#
_entry.id   AF-A0A0D6KR82-F1
#
_cell.length_a   1.000
_cell.length_b   1.000
_cell.length_c   1.000
_cell.angle_alpha   90.00
_cell.angle_beta   90.00
_cell.angle_gamma   90.00
#
_symmetry.space_group_name_H-M   'P 1'
#
loop_
_entity.id
_entity.type
_entity.pdbx_description
1 polymer ?
#
loop_
_entity_poly.entity_id
_entity_poly.type
_entity_poly.pdbx_seq_one_letter_code
_entity_poly.pdbx_strand_id
1 'polypeptide(L)' 'MSDHIQPQELSAEELDNVAGGASRFAAAATSELDDAQISSFNAGRNGIQSNNLQETVDFKAALVEFTQTGK' A
#
# COMPACT_ATOMS: atom_id res chain seq x y z
N MET A 1 -26.55 33.95 -17.68
CA MET A 1 -25.30 33.97 -18.47
C MET A 1 -25.12 32.57 -19.02
N SER A 2 -24.94 32.44 -20.34
CA SER A 2 -24.64 31.16 -20.97
C SER A 2 -23.13 31.02 -21.00
N ASP A 3 -22.58 29.98 -20.37
CA ASP A 3 -21.16 29.69 -20.47
C ASP A 3 -20.86 29.33 -21.93
N HIS A 4 -20.13 30.22 -22.61
CA HIS A 4 -19.68 30.00 -23.98
C HIS A 4 -18.46 29.09 -23.93
N ILE A 5 -18.70 27.78 -23.84
CA ILE A 5 -17.63 26.78 -23.90
C ILE A 5 -17.21 26.66 -25.35
N GLN A 6 -16.08 27.24 -25.71
CA GLN A 6 -15.45 26.97 -27.00
C GLN A 6 -14.75 25.61 -26.91
N PRO A 7 -14.93 24.71 -27.89
CA PRO A 7 -14.22 23.45 -27.91
C PRO A 7 -12.72 23.72 -28.03
N GLN A 8 -11.95 23.11 -27.14
CA GLN A 8 -10.50 23.23 -27.11
C GLN A 8 -9.90 22.16 -28.03
N GLU A 9 -9.17 22.60 -29.05
CA GLU A 9 -8.44 21.72 -29.96
C GLU A 9 -7.33 21.01 -29.18
N LEU A 10 -7.33 19.68 -29.21
CA LEU A 10 -6.28 18.84 -28.64
C LEU A 10 -5.22 18.58 -29.70
N SER A 11 -3.95 18.48 -29.29
CA SER A 11 -2.88 18.02 -30.18
C SER A 11 -3.11 16.58 -30.63
N ALA A 12 -2.48 16.16 -31.73
CA ALA A 12 -2.59 14.78 -32.23
C ALA A 12 -2.18 13.73 -31.18
N GLU A 13 -1.20 14.06 -30.34
CA GLU A 13 -0.71 13.21 -29.25
C GLU A 13 -1.70 13.12 -28.09
N GLU A 14 -2.38 14.22 -27.76
CA GLU A 14 -3.47 14.23 -26.77
C GLU A 14 -4.72 13.50 -27.28
N LEU A 15 -5.04 13.64 -28.56
CA LEU A 15 -6.12 12.90 -29.21
C LEU A 15 -5.83 11.40 -29.21
N ASP A 16 -4.59 10.97 -29.45
CA ASP A 16 -4.19 9.56 -29.37
C ASP A 16 -4.31 9.00 -27.95
N ASN A 17 -3.91 9.79 -26.94
CA ASN A 17 -4.11 9.41 -25.54
C ASN A 17 -5.59 9.29 -25.14
N VAL A 18 -6.46 10.15 -25.68
CA VAL A 18 -7.91 10.15 -25.41
C VAL A 18 -8.63 9.06 -26.22
N ALA A 19 -8.27 8.86 -27.50
CA ALA A 19 -8.90 7.93 -28.42
C ALA A 19 -8.40 6.49 -28.28
N GLY A 20 -7.10 6.29 -28.02
CA GLY A 20 -6.48 4.99 -27.75
C GLY A 20 -6.79 4.43 -26.35
N GLY A 21 -7.43 5.25 -25.50
CA GLY A 21 -7.86 4.87 -24.16
C GLY A 21 -6.72 4.81 -23.15
N ALA A 22 -7.00 5.29 -21.94
CA ALA A 22 -6.11 5.13 -20.79
C ALA A 22 -6.55 3.92 -19.97
N SER A 23 -5.62 3.04 -19.62
CA SER A 23 -5.85 1.96 -18.66
C SER A 23 -4.91 2.08 -17.47
N ARG A 24 -5.43 1.75 -16.29
CA ARG A 24 -4.68 1.76 -15.03
C ARG A 24 -4.95 0.46 -14.29
N PHE A 25 -3.90 -0.13 -13.75
CA PHE A 25 -3.95 -1.30 -12.88
C PHE A 25 -3.08 -1.03 -11.66
N ALA A 26 -3.61 -1.26 -10.46
CA ALA A 26 -2.87 -1.16 -9.22
C ALA A 26 -3.13 -2.41 -8.38
N ALA A 27 -2.06 -2.96 -7.81
CA ALA A 27 -2.12 -4.07 -6.87
C ALA A 27 -1.28 -3.73 -5.64
N ALA A 28 -1.86 -3.95 -4.46
CA ALA A 28 -1.21 -3.76 -3.18
C ALA A 28 -1.17 -5.10 -2.43
N ALA A 29 -0.03 -5.38 -1.80
CA ALA A 29 0.14 -6.55 -0.95
C ALA A 29 0.80 -6.14 0.36
N THR A 30 0.23 -6.61 1.46
CA THR A 30 0.80 -6.49 2.81
C THR A 30 1.05 -7.88 3.37
N SER A 31 2.15 -8.02 4.09
CA SER A 31 2.44 -9.20 4.90
C SER A 31 2.61 -8.74 6.33
N GLU A 32 1.62 -9.06 7.15
CA GLU A 32 1.64 -8.86 8.59
C GLU A 32 1.81 -10.24 9.23
N LEU A 33 2.84 -10.40 10.06
CA LEU A 33 2.98 -11.57 10.92
C LEU A 33 2.69 -11.13 12.35
N ASP A 34 2.13 -12.02 13.16
CA ASP A 34 1.74 -11.72 14.53
C ASP A 34 2.98 -11.52 15.43
N ASP A 35 2.95 -10.50 16.28
CA ASP A 35 3.94 -10.31 17.33
C ASP A 35 3.81 -11.45 18.37
N ALA A 36 4.95 -12.06 18.71
CA ALA A 36 5.02 -13.10 19.72
C ALA A 36 5.65 -12.57 21.01
N GLN A 37 4.92 -12.70 22.12
CA GLN A 37 5.44 -12.41 23.45
C GLN A 37 5.23 -13.61 24.38
N ILE A 38 6.32 -14.04 25.02
CA ILE A 38 6.29 -15.09 26.04
C ILE A 38 6.85 -14.52 27.33
N SER A 39 6.04 -14.58 28.39
CA SER A 39 6.47 -14.23 29.74
C SER A 39 6.41 -15.45 30.65
N SER A 40 7.40 -15.57 31.53
CA SER A 40 7.37 -16.50 32.65
C SER A 40 7.59 -15.74 33.95
N PHE A 41 6.82 -16.12 34.95
CA PHE A 41 6.88 -15.58 36.30
C PHE A 41 6.99 -16.75 37.28
N ASN A 42 7.95 -16.68 38.19
CA ASN A 42 8.13 -17.68 39.23
C ASN A 42 8.34 -16.96 40.57
N ALA A 43 7.51 -17.30 41.56
CA ALA A 43 7.63 -16.76 42.91
C ALA A 43 7.71 -17.92 43.90
N GLY A 44 8.77 -17.96 44.69
CA GLY A 44 9.01 -19.03 45.64
C GLY A 44 9.96 -18.65 46.77
N ARG A 45 10.39 -19.65 47.54
CA ARG A 45 11.22 -19.47 48.74
C ARG A 45 12.54 -18.74 48.49
N ASN A 46 13.02 -18.76 47.25
CA ASN A 46 14.26 -18.13 46.79
C ASN A 46 14.05 -16.75 46.11
N GLY A 47 12.87 -16.15 46.27
CA GLY A 47 12.54 -14.84 45.73
C GLY A 47 11.63 -14.89 44.50
N ILE A 48 11.57 -13.75 43.80
CA ILE A 48 10.76 -13.54 42.60
C ILE A 48 11.69 -13.52 41.38
N GLN A 49 11.36 -14.29 40.36
CA GLN A 49 12.04 -14.30 39.06
C GLN A 49 11.03 -14.09 37.95
N SER A 50 11.39 -13.24 36.98
CA SER A 50 10.63 -13.08 35.75
C SER A 50 11.56 -13.11 34.54
N ASN A 51 11.09 -13.73 33.47
CA ASN A 51 11.74 -13.66 32.16
C ASN A 51 10.70 -13.22 31.13
N ASN A 52 11.09 -12.28 30.28
CA ASN A 52 10.27 -11.79 29.17
C ASN A 52 11.07 -11.93 27.88
N LEU A 53 10.49 -12.60 26.90
CA LEU A 53 11.01 -12.70 25.55
C LEU A 53 9.96 -12.11 24.61
N GLN A 54 10.40 -11.16 23.80
CA GLN A 54 9.58 -10.50 22.80
C GLN A 54 10.27 -10.58 21.45
N GLU A 55 9.51 -10.98 20.45
CA GLU A 55 9.90 -10.92 19.04
C GLU A 55 8.97 -9.92 18.36
N THR A 56 9.55 -8.86 17.80
CA THR A 56 8.81 -7.83 17.05
C THR A 56 8.94 -8.12 15.57
N VAL A 57 7.82 -8.12 14.86
CA VAL A 57 7.78 -8.47 13.43
C VAL A 57 8.15 -7.29 12.53
N ASP A 58 8.84 -7.60 11.43
CA ASP A 58 9.04 -6.69 10.30
C ASP A 58 7.79 -6.61 9.42
N PHE A 59 7.21 -5.40 9.32
CA PHE A 59 6.15 -5.09 8.35
C PHE A 59 6.70 -5.06 6.92
N LYS A 60 6.04 -5.75 5.99
CA LYS A 60 6.37 -5.68 4.55
C LYS A 60 5.15 -5.23 3.75
N ALA A 61 5.33 -4.18 2.96
CA ALA A 61 4.34 -3.69 2.00
C ALA A 61 4.95 -3.53 0.61
N ALA A 62 4.17 -3.84 -0.42
CA ALA A 62 4.51 -3.61 -1.81
C ALA A 62 3.32 -3.02 -2.57
N LEU A 63 3.62 -2.08 -3.47
CA LEU A 63 2.67 -1.47 -4.40
C LEU A 63 3.20 -1.64 -5.82
N VAL A 64 2.36 -2.16 -6.71
CA VAL A 64 2.66 -2.30 -8.14
C VAL A 64 1.61 -1.53 -8.93
N GLU A 65 2.07 -0.57 -9.73
CA GLU A 65 1.21 0.27 -10.56
C GLU A 65 1.61 0.17 -12.03
N PHE A 66 0.62 -0.01 -12.90
CA PHE A 66 0.75 0.03 -14.34
C PHE A 66 -0.21 1.08 -14.90
N THR A 67 0.34 1.96 -15.73
CA THR A 67 -0.43 2.93 -16.51
C THR A 67 -0.06 2.77 -17.97
N GLN A 68 -1.07 2.65 -18.84
CA GLN A 68 -0.90 2.62 -20.28
C GLN A 68 -1.82 3.66 -20.93
N THR A 69 -1.31 4.39 -21.91
CA THR A 69 -2.05 5.30 -22.78
C THR A 69 -1.68 5.02 -24.25
N GLY A 70 -2.54 5.40 -25.19
CA GLY A 70 -2.24 5.37 -26.64
C GLY A 70 -2.10 3.97 -27.24
N LYS A 71 -3.20 3.21 -27.33
CA LYS A 71 -3.24 1.93 -28.09
C LYS A 71 -3.60 2.12 -29.56
#